data_AF-A0A7S0D3Z9-F1
#
_entry.id   AF-A0A7S0D3Z9-F1
#
_cell.length_a   1.000
_cell.length_b   1.000
_cell.length_c   1.000
_cell.angle_alpha   90.00
_cell.angle_beta   90.00
_cell.angle_gamma   90.00
#
_symmetry.space_group_name_H-M   'P 1'
#
loop_
_entity.id
_entity.type
_entity.pdbx_description
1 polymer ?
#
loop_
_entity_poly.entity_id
_entity_poly.type
_entity_poly.pdbx_seq_one_letter_code
_entity_poly.pdbx_strand_id
1 'polypeptide(L)'
;QKGWSMVFISLGFLRIPARSAASQQRILQSFSRFRYSSHFRTRNPRHLLQFGSVTIPRLQESVKRDRQHRCLSSMASTSLPETNESPRIQHSVEEGLWRREAEKEQARMLELLGGEMRSKNGKSRHHPIYNFIFEYYMFKPKMLLQYSPGLGVRLEGAQPGDPALSSRGFSHDSWGAWADPSLAKNKTVESLRWTRDLLKTTVDRKPELHCYGLHEWAMLYHPAESKEKPPHKYQSIPLRVSQETVNSVIDREGGIRCTHFDAFRFFTKDASPKNNVQLSREQQQAYEQPGCLHANMDLFKWTIKLSPWVPSSMLQDTLRLAIQARVLDMRASPYDVEGMGEGFDLSPIAIETLEGRAEYKRLQAELWKQAGPIRERLVEYY
;
A
#
# COMPACT_ATOMS: atom_id res chain seq x y z
N GLN A 1 46.22 -48.64 31.91
CA GLN A 1 44.88 -48.02 31.76
C GLN A 1 44.88 -47.13 30.52
N LYS A 2 44.66 -47.79 29.39
CA LYS A 2 44.40 -47.35 28.01
C LYS A 2 43.83 -48.64 27.37
N GLY A 3 42.75 -48.57 26.59
CA GLY A 3 42.22 -49.76 25.92
C GLY A 3 40.86 -49.54 25.29
N TRP A 4 40.85 -49.42 23.97
CA TRP A 4 39.69 -49.43 23.07
C TRP A 4 39.01 -50.81 23.01
N SER A 5 37.73 -50.85 22.65
CA SER A 5 37.23 -51.57 21.44
C SER A 5 35.72 -51.45 21.25
N MET A 6 35.34 -51.37 19.96
CA MET A 6 33.99 -51.38 19.39
C MET A 6 33.23 -52.69 19.65
N VAL A 7 31.89 -52.62 19.69
CA VAL A 7 31.00 -53.72 19.25
C VAL A 7 29.77 -53.14 18.53
N PHE A 8 29.55 -53.64 17.31
CA PHE A 8 28.33 -53.53 16.48
C PHE A 8 27.18 -54.37 17.07
N ILE A 9 25.93 -53.89 17.03
CA ILE A 9 24.75 -54.76 16.86
C ILE A 9 23.74 -54.08 15.93
N SER A 10 23.28 -54.86 14.95
CA SER A 10 22.26 -54.56 13.95
C SER A 10 21.02 -55.44 14.22
N LEU A 11 19.91 -55.08 13.55
CA LEU A 11 18.65 -55.81 13.29
C LEU A 11 17.42 -55.53 14.17
N GLY A 12 16.34 -55.14 13.48
CA GLY A 12 14.96 -55.12 13.96
C GLY A 12 13.98 -54.45 13.00
N PHE A 13 13.64 -55.12 11.89
CA PHE A 13 12.51 -54.77 11.00
C PHE A 13 11.16 -54.99 11.73
N LEU A 14 10.16 -54.10 11.53
CA LEU A 14 8.75 -54.52 11.39
C LEU A 14 7.84 -53.43 10.80
N ARG A 15 6.93 -53.91 9.95
CA ARG A 15 6.03 -53.24 9.01
C ARG A 15 4.81 -52.59 9.69
N ILE A 16 4.33 -51.53 9.05
CA ILE A 16 3.02 -50.89 9.22
C ILE A 16 1.93 -51.76 8.55
N PRO A 17 0.76 -52.00 9.18
CA PRO A 17 -0.34 -52.73 8.55
C PRO A 17 -1.30 -51.80 7.78
N ALA A 18 -1.78 -52.30 6.65
CA ALA A 18 -2.98 -51.85 5.95
C ALA A 18 -4.10 -52.91 6.10
N ARG A 19 -5.34 -52.46 6.27
CA ARG A 19 -6.61 -53.21 6.01
C ARG A 19 -7.59 -52.15 5.46
N SER A 20 -8.02 -52.17 4.19
CA SER A 20 -8.97 -53.07 3.48
C SER A 20 -10.40 -52.95 4.03
N ALA A 21 -11.52 -53.01 3.29
CA ALA A 21 -11.88 -53.47 1.95
C ALA A 21 -13.24 -52.81 1.56
N ALA A 22 -13.46 -52.32 0.34
CA ALA A 22 -14.11 -53.01 -0.78
C ALA A 22 -15.48 -53.69 -0.52
N SER A 23 -16.55 -53.13 -1.12
CA SER A 23 -17.66 -53.80 -1.84
C SER A 23 -18.50 -52.67 -2.48
N GLN A 24 -18.90 -52.61 -3.75
CA GLN A 24 -19.14 -53.56 -4.84
C GLN A 24 -18.85 -52.83 -6.19
N GLN A 25 -18.02 -53.36 -7.11
CA GLN A 25 -18.41 -54.15 -8.30
C GLN A 25 -19.39 -53.41 -9.25
N ARG A 26 -19.17 -53.18 -10.56
CA ARG A 26 -18.45 -53.94 -11.62
C ARG A 26 -18.27 -53.10 -12.92
N ILE A 27 -17.10 -53.31 -13.58
CA ILE A 27 -16.88 -53.62 -15.03
C ILE A 27 -17.24 -52.53 -16.08
N LEU A 28 -16.51 -52.28 -17.16
CA LEU A 28 -15.10 -52.34 -17.65
C LEU A 28 -15.23 -52.18 -19.19
N GLN A 29 -14.27 -51.46 -19.82
CA GLN A 29 -13.89 -51.51 -21.25
C GLN A 29 -14.91 -50.86 -22.24
N SER A 30 -14.55 -50.14 -23.30
CA SER A 30 -13.34 -50.16 -24.13
C SER A 30 -13.30 -48.98 -25.13
N PHE A 31 -12.14 -48.79 -25.80
CA PHE A 31 -11.84 -48.01 -27.02
C PHE A 31 -11.82 -46.47 -26.92
N SER A 32 -10.66 -45.78 -27.05
CA SER A 32 -9.94 -45.40 -28.29
C SER A 32 -10.82 -44.60 -29.27
N ARG A 33 -10.47 -43.48 -29.92
CA ARG A 33 -9.20 -42.91 -30.39
C ARG A 33 -9.55 -41.63 -31.23
N PHE A 34 -8.59 -40.71 -31.45
CA PHE A 34 -8.51 -39.60 -32.44
C PHE A 34 -9.47 -38.38 -32.32
N ARG A 35 -9.07 -37.10 -32.21
CA ARG A 35 -8.14 -36.12 -32.89
C ARG A 35 -8.66 -35.46 -34.18
N TYR A 36 -8.74 -34.10 -34.13
CA TYR A 36 -8.60 -33.04 -35.17
C TYR A 36 -9.71 -32.97 -36.28
N SER A 37 -10.10 -31.85 -36.92
CA SER A 37 -9.67 -30.44 -37.01
C SER A 37 -10.72 -29.59 -37.80
N SER A 38 -10.77 -28.28 -37.53
CA SER A 38 -10.92 -27.10 -38.43
C SER A 38 -12.04 -26.88 -39.48
N HIS A 39 -12.66 -25.69 -39.36
CA HIS A 39 -12.99 -24.65 -40.38
C HIS A 39 -14.03 -24.91 -41.50
N PHE A 40 -15.12 -24.10 -41.55
CA PHE A 40 -15.31 -22.98 -42.53
C PHE A 40 -16.68 -22.27 -42.37
N ARG A 41 -16.74 -21.01 -42.84
CA ARG A 41 -17.89 -20.07 -42.89
C ARG A 41 -18.95 -20.45 -43.95
N THR A 42 -20.22 -20.09 -43.74
CA THR A 42 -20.96 -18.98 -44.43
C THR A 42 -22.50 -19.14 -44.42
N ARG A 43 -23.19 -17.99 -44.24
CA ARG A 43 -24.52 -17.52 -44.71
C ARG A 43 -25.87 -18.18 -44.28
N ASN A 44 -26.71 -17.28 -43.75
CA ASN A 44 -28.17 -17.23 -43.48
C ASN A 44 -29.08 -17.78 -44.63
N PRO A 45 -30.36 -18.18 -44.42
CA PRO A 45 -31.44 -17.22 -44.03
C PRO A 45 -32.69 -17.74 -43.24
N ARG A 46 -33.44 -16.76 -42.69
CA ARG A 46 -34.92 -16.65 -42.49
C ARG A 46 -35.67 -17.44 -41.38
N HIS A 47 -36.18 -16.64 -40.42
CA HIS A 47 -37.55 -16.55 -39.86
C HIS A 47 -38.37 -17.83 -39.53
N LEU A 48 -38.72 -18.04 -38.24
CA LEU A 48 -40.07 -17.83 -37.66
C LEU A 48 -40.16 -18.28 -36.18
N LEU A 49 -40.52 -17.31 -35.32
CA LEU A 49 -41.40 -17.29 -34.15
C LEU A 49 -41.21 -18.14 -32.88
N GLN A 50 -41.20 -17.37 -31.78
CA GLN A 50 -41.80 -17.55 -30.43
C GLN A 50 -41.30 -18.68 -29.52
N PHE A 51 -40.69 -18.32 -28.38
CA PHE A 51 -41.39 -18.21 -27.07
C PHE A 51 -40.45 -17.61 -26.00
N GLY A 52 -41.03 -16.78 -25.12
CA GLY A 52 -40.64 -16.43 -23.75
C GLY A 52 -39.17 -16.32 -23.31
N SER A 53 -38.76 -15.15 -22.83
CA SER A 53 -38.04 -15.08 -21.54
C SER A 53 -38.01 -13.65 -20.99
N VAL A 54 -38.27 -13.58 -19.69
CA VAL A 54 -38.26 -12.39 -18.84
C VAL A 54 -36.83 -11.86 -18.72
N THR A 55 -36.63 -10.60 -19.07
CA THR A 55 -35.35 -9.91 -18.96
C THR A 55 -35.22 -9.24 -17.58
N ILE A 56 -34.24 -9.67 -16.80
CA ILE A 56 -33.76 -8.98 -15.59
C ILE A 56 -32.85 -7.82 -16.02
N PRO A 57 -33.12 -6.55 -15.66
CA PRO A 57 -32.22 -5.45 -15.98
C PRO A 57 -30.95 -5.48 -15.13
N ARG A 58 -29.79 -5.44 -15.79
CA ARG A 58 -28.48 -5.09 -15.19
C ARG A 58 -28.53 -3.63 -14.70
N LEU A 59 -28.40 -3.42 -13.39
CA LEU A 59 -28.08 -2.12 -12.82
C LEU A 59 -26.62 -1.76 -13.14
N GLN A 60 -26.45 -0.80 -14.04
CA GLN A 60 -25.22 0.00 -14.15
C GLN A 60 -25.34 1.16 -13.15
N GLU A 61 -24.62 1.11 -12.04
CA GLU A 61 -24.39 2.31 -11.24
C GLU A 61 -23.10 2.99 -11.71
N SER A 62 -23.31 4.09 -12.44
CA SER A 62 -22.30 5.05 -12.84
C SER A 62 -21.82 5.84 -11.62
N VAL A 63 -20.55 5.72 -11.25
CA VAL A 63 -19.87 6.68 -10.37
C VAL A 63 -19.71 7.99 -11.14
N LYS A 64 -20.66 8.92 -10.96
CA LYS A 64 -20.54 10.30 -11.41
C LYS A 64 -19.41 10.96 -10.61
N ARG A 65 -18.42 11.50 -11.33
CA ARG A 65 -17.42 12.41 -10.78
C ARG A 65 -18.10 13.74 -10.53
N ASP A 66 -18.30 14.10 -9.27
CA ASP A 66 -18.74 15.45 -8.92
C ASP A 66 -17.60 16.44 -9.19
N ARG A 67 -17.88 17.34 -10.14
CA ARG A 67 -17.20 18.62 -10.30
C ARG A 67 -18.02 19.65 -9.52
N GLN A 68 -17.48 20.14 -8.41
CA GLN A 68 -17.88 21.44 -7.88
C GLN A 68 -16.61 22.25 -7.56
N HIS A 69 -16.36 23.26 -8.40
CA HIS A 69 -15.40 24.33 -8.19
C HIS A 69 -16.16 25.66 -8.19
N ARG A 70 -15.89 26.47 -7.16
CA ARG A 70 -16.37 27.82 -6.77
C ARG A 70 -17.15 27.72 -5.45
N CYS A 71 -16.85 28.48 -4.41
CA CYS A 71 -16.31 29.83 -4.32
C CYS A 71 -15.62 29.96 -2.96
N LEU A 72 -14.54 30.76 -2.85
CA LEU A 72 -14.26 31.67 -1.73
C LEU A 72 -12.99 32.47 -2.08
N SER A 73 -13.21 33.72 -2.46
CA SER A 73 -12.18 34.75 -2.58
C SER A 73 -11.97 35.46 -1.25
N SER A 74 -10.80 36.08 -1.14
CA SER A 74 -10.38 37.10 -0.17
C SER A 74 -9.86 36.60 1.18
N MET A 75 -8.54 36.45 1.30
CA MET A 75 -7.71 37.22 2.25
C MET A 75 -6.23 37.24 1.80
N ALA A 76 -5.67 38.46 1.77
CA ALA A 76 -4.26 38.86 1.70
C ALA A 76 -3.27 38.02 0.86
N SER A 77 -3.07 38.45 -0.39
CA SER A 77 -1.94 38.06 -1.23
C SER A 77 -0.66 38.73 -0.74
N THR A 78 0.12 38.06 0.09
CA THR A 78 1.55 38.33 0.22
C THR A 78 2.23 37.65 -0.96
N SER A 79 2.49 38.41 -2.03
CA SER A 79 3.23 37.95 -3.20
C SER A 79 4.64 37.55 -2.78
N LEU A 80 4.93 36.24 -2.79
CA LEU A 80 6.30 35.75 -2.79
C LEU A 80 6.96 36.17 -4.10
N PRO A 81 8.23 36.62 -4.09
CA PRO A 81 8.91 37.02 -5.31
C PRO A 81 8.99 35.84 -6.28
N GLU A 82 8.46 36.03 -7.50
CA GLU A 82 8.60 35.12 -8.61
C GLU A 82 10.07 35.09 -9.07
N THR A 83 10.91 34.27 -8.44
CA THR A 83 12.21 33.93 -9.01
C THR A 83 11.99 32.84 -10.05
N ASN A 84 11.76 33.26 -11.30
CA ASN A 84 11.59 32.43 -12.48
C ASN A 84 12.93 31.84 -12.98
N GLU A 85 13.80 31.41 -12.07
CA GLU A 85 15.00 30.67 -12.43
C GLU A 85 14.73 29.18 -12.23
N SER A 86 14.82 28.38 -13.31
CA SER A 86 14.95 26.92 -13.17
C SER A 86 16.02 26.65 -12.12
N PRO A 87 15.82 25.70 -11.18
CA PRO A 87 16.82 25.41 -10.18
C PRO A 87 18.13 25.12 -10.88
N ARG A 88 19.10 26.02 -10.68
CA ARG A 88 20.40 25.92 -11.33
C ARG A 88 20.99 24.60 -10.92
N ILE A 89 21.53 23.88 -11.90
CA ILE A 89 22.37 22.71 -11.64
C ILE A 89 23.49 23.18 -10.69
N GLN A 90 23.52 22.60 -9.50
CA GLN A 90 24.44 22.94 -8.44
C GLN A 90 25.73 22.12 -8.54
N HIS A 91 25.61 20.86 -8.96
CA HIS A 91 26.75 19.98 -9.19
C HIS A 91 26.46 18.94 -10.28
N SER A 92 27.53 18.41 -10.86
CA SER A 92 27.50 17.31 -11.82
C SER A 92 28.10 16.05 -11.19
N VAL A 93 27.59 14.89 -11.56
CA VAL A 93 28.10 13.59 -11.15
C VAL A 93 28.57 12.85 -12.40
N GLU A 94 29.83 12.41 -12.39
CA GLU A 94 30.46 11.66 -13.47
C GLU A 94 29.65 10.42 -13.84
N GLU A 95 29.65 10.06 -15.14
CA GLU A 95 28.87 8.94 -15.66
C GLU A 95 29.08 7.64 -14.88
N GLY A 96 30.34 7.25 -14.66
CA GLY A 96 30.67 6.03 -13.94
C GLY A 96 30.19 6.04 -12.49
N LEU A 97 30.16 7.21 -11.84
CA LEU A 97 29.72 7.35 -10.45
C LEU A 97 28.21 7.24 -10.32
N TRP A 98 27.45 8.03 -11.09
CA TRP A 98 26.00 8.00 -10.93
C TRP A 98 25.39 6.68 -11.39
N ARG A 99 25.97 6.00 -12.40
CA ARG A 99 25.52 4.66 -12.80
C ARG A 99 25.70 3.63 -11.69
N ARG A 100 26.85 3.65 -11.00
CA ARG A 100 27.09 2.79 -9.82
C ARG A 100 26.12 3.11 -8.69
N GLU A 101 25.83 4.38 -8.44
CA GLU A 101 24.84 4.77 -7.43
C GLU A 101 23.43 4.34 -7.83
N ALA A 102 23.04 4.49 -9.09
CA ALA A 102 21.76 4.02 -9.62
C ALA A 102 21.56 2.52 -9.41
N GLU A 103 22.59 1.71 -9.70
CA GLU A 103 22.57 0.25 -9.46
C GLU A 103 22.42 -0.08 -7.96
N LYS A 104 23.14 0.63 -7.08
CA LYS A 104 23.02 0.45 -5.63
C LYS A 104 21.63 0.84 -5.10
N GLU A 105 21.07 1.95 -5.58
CA GLU A 105 19.73 2.38 -5.19
C GLU A 105 18.67 1.39 -5.71
N GLN A 106 18.84 0.86 -6.92
CA GLN A 106 17.96 -0.16 -7.47
C GLN A 106 18.02 -1.45 -6.66
N ALA A 107 19.22 -1.91 -6.27
CA ALA A 107 19.39 -3.10 -5.45
C ALA A 107 18.74 -2.96 -4.07
N ARG A 108 18.96 -1.82 -3.39
CA ARG A 108 18.32 -1.50 -2.11
C ARG A 108 16.80 -1.43 -2.22
N MET A 109 16.28 -0.83 -3.28
CA MET A 109 14.84 -0.81 -3.53
C MET A 109 14.29 -2.22 -3.74
N LEU A 110 14.96 -3.07 -4.53
CA LEU A 110 14.53 -4.46 -4.73
C LEU A 110 14.48 -5.23 -3.41
N GLU A 111 15.48 -5.07 -2.55
CA GLU A 111 15.50 -5.67 -1.21
C GLU A 111 14.30 -5.22 -0.37
N LEU A 112 14.02 -3.91 -0.33
CA LEU A 112 12.84 -3.34 0.36
C LEU A 112 11.52 -3.84 -0.20
N LEU A 113 11.46 -4.15 -1.49
CA LEU A 113 10.29 -4.75 -2.13
C LEU A 113 10.26 -6.27 -1.93
N GLY A 114 10.98 -6.82 -0.95
CA GLY A 114 10.98 -8.25 -0.63
C GLY A 114 11.87 -9.10 -1.54
N GLY A 115 12.82 -8.51 -2.28
CA GLY A 115 13.81 -9.22 -3.07
C GLY A 115 13.24 -10.19 -4.13
N GLU A 116 13.91 -11.33 -4.34
CA GLU A 116 13.47 -12.43 -5.23
C GLU A 116 12.16 -13.11 -4.79
N MET A 117 11.62 -12.78 -3.61
CA MET A 117 10.46 -13.45 -3.00
C MET A 117 9.17 -13.28 -3.84
N ARG A 118 9.14 -12.30 -4.76
CA ARG A 118 8.06 -12.16 -5.76
C ARG A 118 8.25 -12.97 -7.04
N SER A 119 9.46 -13.44 -7.35
CA SER A 119 9.78 -14.08 -8.63
C SER A 119 9.57 -15.60 -8.63
N LYS A 120 9.63 -16.26 -7.47
CA LYS A 120 9.76 -17.73 -7.45
C LYS A 120 8.52 -18.55 -7.14
N ASN A 121 7.47 -18.04 -6.49
CA ASN A 121 6.26 -18.85 -6.24
C ASN A 121 5.03 -17.95 -6.07
N GLY A 122 3.96 -18.21 -6.81
CA GLY A 122 2.69 -17.46 -6.80
C GLY A 122 1.90 -17.45 -5.47
N LYS A 123 2.55 -17.61 -4.31
CA LYS A 123 2.01 -17.45 -2.97
C LYS A 123 1.88 -15.98 -2.52
N SER A 124 2.42 -15.04 -3.31
CA SER A 124 2.37 -13.59 -3.04
C SER A 124 0.98 -12.92 -3.20
N ARG A 125 -0.06 -13.65 -3.62
CA ARG A 125 -1.37 -13.05 -3.93
C ARG A 125 -2.10 -12.44 -2.72
N HIS A 126 -1.66 -12.73 -1.48
CA HIS A 126 -2.30 -12.20 -0.27
C HIS A 126 -1.33 -11.66 0.80
N HIS A 127 -0.10 -11.26 0.45
CA HIS A 127 0.84 -10.70 1.44
C HIS A 127 0.29 -9.36 2.01
N PRO A 128 -0.13 -9.28 3.29
CA PRO A 128 -0.95 -8.17 3.80
C PRO A 128 -0.20 -6.83 3.89
N ILE A 129 1.13 -6.89 3.95
CA ILE A 129 2.01 -5.71 3.94
C ILE A 129 2.24 -5.22 2.51
N TYR A 130 2.91 -6.02 1.69
CA TYR A 130 3.28 -5.61 0.35
C TYR A 130 2.08 -5.35 -0.56
N ASN A 131 1.05 -6.20 -0.56
CA ASN A 131 -0.08 -6.00 -1.48
C ASN A 131 -0.81 -4.71 -1.18
N PHE A 132 -0.96 -4.34 0.11
CA PHE A 132 -1.46 -3.03 0.47
C PHE A 132 -0.61 -1.91 -0.15
N ILE A 133 0.71 -1.94 0.00
CA ILE A 133 1.60 -0.91 -0.55
C ILE A 133 1.47 -0.76 -2.08
N PHE A 134 1.32 -1.84 -2.86
CA PHE A 134 1.19 -1.74 -4.32
C PHE A 134 -0.23 -1.41 -4.78
N GLU A 135 -1.24 -2.04 -4.16
CA GLU A 135 -2.63 -1.92 -4.59
C GLU A 135 -3.25 -0.61 -4.10
N TYR A 136 -3.01 -0.24 -2.84
CA TYR A 136 -3.56 0.98 -2.25
C TYR A 136 -2.95 2.23 -2.88
N TYR A 137 -1.63 2.25 -3.04
CA TYR A 137 -0.96 3.40 -3.64
C TYR A 137 -0.95 3.38 -5.18
N MET A 138 -1.36 2.27 -5.80
CA MET A 138 -1.53 2.12 -7.26
C MET A 138 -0.28 2.46 -8.10
N PHE A 139 0.91 2.18 -7.59
CA PHE A 139 2.16 2.47 -8.31
C PHE A 139 2.76 1.24 -8.99
N LYS A 140 3.42 1.46 -10.13
CA LYS A 140 4.09 0.39 -10.88
C LYS A 140 5.47 0.12 -10.28
N PRO A 141 5.83 -1.14 -9.96
CA PRO A 141 7.15 -1.46 -9.41
C PRO A 141 8.32 -0.90 -10.24
N LYS A 142 8.20 -0.88 -11.58
CA LYS A 142 9.21 -0.28 -12.47
C LYS A 142 9.52 1.18 -12.14
N MET A 143 8.55 1.97 -11.67
CA MET A 143 8.79 3.37 -11.28
C MET A 143 9.68 3.48 -10.04
N LEU A 144 9.57 2.53 -9.11
CA LEU A 144 10.39 2.53 -7.88
C LEU A 144 11.85 2.19 -8.18
N LEU A 145 12.11 1.52 -9.30
CA LEU A 145 13.45 1.12 -9.75
C LEU A 145 14.14 2.18 -10.62
N GLN A 146 13.45 3.28 -10.95
CA GLN A 146 14.06 4.37 -11.70
C GLN A 146 14.88 5.24 -10.75
N TYR A 147 16.13 5.49 -11.13
CA TYR A 147 17.03 6.36 -10.39
C TYR A 147 16.60 7.81 -10.52
N SER A 148 16.62 8.51 -9.39
CA SER A 148 16.56 9.96 -9.33
C SER A 148 17.68 10.48 -8.44
N PRO A 149 18.46 11.47 -8.92
CA PRO A 149 19.44 12.15 -8.09
C PRO A 149 18.84 13.26 -7.23
N GLY A 150 17.55 13.59 -7.41
CA GLY A 150 16.93 14.79 -6.86
C GLY A 150 17.20 16.05 -7.69
N LEU A 151 16.84 17.21 -7.13
CA LEU A 151 17.00 18.51 -7.76
C LEU A 151 18.45 19.00 -7.75
N GLY A 152 18.81 19.80 -8.76
CA GLY A 152 20.11 20.48 -8.82
C GLY A 152 21.30 19.59 -9.19
N VAL A 153 21.07 18.33 -9.57
CA VAL A 153 22.12 17.37 -9.93
C VAL A 153 22.08 17.06 -11.42
N ARG A 154 23.22 17.21 -12.10
CA ARG A 154 23.42 16.74 -13.48
C ARG A 154 24.09 15.37 -13.48
N LEU A 155 23.51 14.44 -14.24
CA LEU A 155 24.04 13.11 -14.51
C LEU A 155 24.82 13.15 -15.82
N GLU A 156 26.14 13.17 -15.75
CA GLU A 156 26.98 13.29 -16.94
C GLU A 156 26.80 12.09 -17.87
N GLY A 157 26.79 12.34 -19.18
CA GLY A 157 26.65 11.30 -20.20
C GLY A 157 25.24 10.68 -20.32
N ALA A 158 24.32 10.96 -19.40
CA ALA A 158 22.94 10.46 -19.47
C ALA A 158 22.21 11.00 -20.71
N GLN A 159 21.68 10.09 -21.53
CA GLN A 159 21.01 10.42 -22.78
C GLN A 159 19.47 10.33 -22.66
N PRO A 160 18.72 11.02 -23.54
CA PRO A 160 17.27 10.84 -23.62
C PRO A 160 16.88 9.37 -23.77
N GLY A 161 16.06 8.88 -22.82
CA GLY A 161 15.61 7.48 -22.81
C GLY A 161 16.55 6.50 -22.10
N ASP A 162 17.56 6.99 -21.35
CA ASP A 162 18.40 6.14 -20.50
C ASP A 162 17.53 5.21 -19.63
N PRO A 163 17.75 3.88 -19.66
CA PRO A 163 16.89 2.91 -19.00
C PRO A 163 16.88 3.03 -17.47
N ALA A 164 17.92 3.64 -16.87
CA ALA A 164 17.97 3.88 -15.44
C ALA A 164 17.03 5.02 -15.00
N LEU A 165 16.65 5.94 -15.90
CA LEU A 165 15.91 7.15 -15.58
C LEU A 165 14.43 7.06 -15.95
N SER A 166 13.65 8.01 -15.43
CA SER A 166 12.27 8.19 -15.87
C SER A 166 12.22 8.88 -17.23
N SER A 167 11.29 8.45 -18.09
CA SER A 167 11.06 9.11 -19.38
C SER A 167 10.35 10.47 -19.27
N ARG A 168 10.08 10.94 -18.05
CA ARG A 168 9.37 12.18 -17.75
C ARG A 168 10.10 12.94 -16.65
N GLY A 169 9.99 14.27 -16.66
CA GLY A 169 10.53 15.13 -15.61
C GLY A 169 12.05 15.30 -15.65
N PHE A 170 12.70 14.88 -16.74
CA PHE A 170 14.13 15.11 -17.00
C PHE A 170 14.33 15.99 -18.23
N SER A 171 15.20 16.98 -18.11
CA SER A 171 15.76 17.74 -19.23
C SER A 171 17.16 17.25 -19.53
N HIS A 172 17.64 17.53 -20.75
CA HIS A 172 18.91 17.04 -21.26
C HIS A 172 19.64 18.14 -22.04
N ASP A 173 20.97 18.10 -22.03
CA ASP A 173 21.84 18.87 -22.92
C ASP A 173 23.02 18.02 -23.40
N SER A 174 24.02 18.62 -24.02
CA SER A 174 25.20 17.92 -24.52
C SER A 174 26.05 17.27 -23.42
N TRP A 175 25.86 17.63 -22.16
CA TRP A 175 26.65 17.16 -21.03
C TRP A 175 25.95 16.07 -20.23
N GLY A 176 24.61 16.00 -20.27
CA GLY A 176 23.86 14.96 -19.57
C GLY A 176 22.40 15.32 -19.28
N ALA A 177 21.84 14.69 -18.24
CA ALA A 177 20.44 14.84 -17.84
C ALA A 177 20.30 15.37 -16.40
N TRP A 178 19.20 16.05 -16.09
CA TRP A 178 18.84 16.44 -14.72
C TRP A 178 17.33 16.40 -14.51
N ALA A 179 16.88 16.18 -13.27
CA ALA A 179 15.47 16.28 -12.93
C ALA A 179 15.03 17.75 -12.99
N ASP A 180 14.14 18.09 -13.92
CA ASP A 180 13.76 19.46 -14.24
C ASP A 180 12.32 19.76 -13.79
N PRO A 181 12.13 20.55 -12.73
CA PRO A 181 10.80 20.86 -12.22
C PRO A 181 10.02 21.84 -13.10
N SER A 182 10.68 22.55 -14.04
CA SER A 182 9.98 23.39 -15.02
C SER A 182 9.09 22.57 -15.97
N LEU A 183 9.34 21.26 -16.09
CA LEU A 183 8.52 20.33 -16.85
C LEU A 183 7.23 19.92 -16.11
N ALA A 184 7.05 20.33 -14.86
CA ALA A 184 5.84 20.07 -14.10
C ALA A 184 4.65 20.86 -14.68
N LYS A 185 3.56 20.16 -14.99
CA LYS A 185 2.31 20.82 -15.45
C LYS A 185 1.69 21.62 -14.30
N ASN A 186 0.98 22.71 -14.61
CA ASN A 186 0.30 23.56 -13.59
C ASN A 186 -0.52 22.76 -12.57
N LYS A 187 -1.32 21.78 -13.03
CA LYS A 187 -2.09 20.91 -12.14
C LYS A 187 -1.22 20.08 -11.18
N THR A 188 -0.04 19.64 -11.65
CA THR A 188 0.93 18.96 -10.78
C THR A 188 1.45 19.93 -9.74
N VAL A 189 1.84 21.15 -10.14
CA VAL A 189 2.33 22.19 -9.22
C VAL A 189 1.31 22.51 -8.14
N GLU A 190 0.03 22.70 -8.48
CA GLU A 190 -1.05 22.91 -7.50
C GLU A 190 -1.18 21.76 -6.50
N SER A 191 -1.15 20.51 -7.00
CA SER A 191 -1.20 19.32 -6.14
C SER A 191 0.03 19.21 -5.24
N LEU A 192 1.21 19.61 -5.72
CA LEU A 192 2.44 19.59 -4.93
C LEU A 192 2.40 20.66 -3.84
N ARG A 193 1.96 21.89 -4.15
CA ARG A 193 1.75 22.96 -3.16
C ARG A 193 0.79 22.53 -2.05
N TRP A 194 -0.34 21.95 -2.42
CA TRP A 194 -1.30 21.43 -1.43
C TRP A 194 -0.68 20.34 -0.54
N THR A 195 0.12 19.45 -1.12
CA THR A 195 0.79 18.38 -0.38
C THR A 195 1.84 18.94 0.57
N ARG A 196 2.67 19.89 0.12
CA ARG A 196 3.62 20.62 0.95
C ARG A 196 2.93 21.26 2.15
N ASP A 197 1.82 21.95 1.92
CA ASP A 197 1.10 22.67 2.98
C ASP A 197 0.47 21.69 3.98
N LEU A 198 -0.04 20.54 3.52
CA LEU A 198 -0.47 19.44 4.38
C LEU A 198 0.68 18.92 5.26
N LEU A 199 1.84 18.65 4.65
CA LEU A 199 3.01 18.13 5.35
C LEU A 199 3.53 19.13 6.39
N LYS A 200 3.70 20.41 6.01
CA LYS A 200 4.12 21.49 6.92
C LYS A 200 3.18 21.63 8.11
N THR A 201 1.88 21.77 7.84
CA THR A 201 0.89 21.94 8.91
C THR A 201 0.84 20.72 9.85
N THR A 202 1.17 19.53 9.34
CA THR A 202 1.24 18.31 10.16
C THR A 202 2.49 18.28 11.06
N VAL A 203 3.65 18.80 10.62
CA VAL A 203 4.88 18.85 11.42
C VAL A 203 4.68 19.64 12.72
N ASP A 204 4.00 20.78 12.64
CA ASP A 204 3.93 21.76 13.74
C ASP A 204 2.99 21.37 14.89
N ARG A 205 2.30 20.22 14.79
CA ARG A 205 1.27 19.80 15.74
C ARG A 205 1.80 18.88 16.83
N LYS A 206 1.17 18.95 18.01
CA LYS A 206 1.33 17.93 19.04
C LYS A 206 0.78 16.59 18.52
N PRO A 207 1.49 15.47 18.67
CA PRO A 207 1.01 14.18 18.17
C PRO A 207 -0.21 13.68 18.96
N GLU A 208 -1.21 13.20 18.22
CA GLU A 208 -2.31 12.41 18.78
C GLU A 208 -2.01 10.91 18.64
N LEU A 209 -2.02 10.20 19.78
CA LEU A 209 -1.66 8.78 19.88
C LEU A 209 -2.81 7.93 20.43
N HIS A 210 -4.04 8.36 20.18
CA HIS A 210 -5.27 7.80 20.77
C HIS A 210 -6.18 7.12 19.75
N CYS A 211 -5.68 6.86 18.53
CA CYS A 211 -6.43 6.14 17.49
C CYS A 211 -6.40 4.61 17.71
N TYR A 212 -5.31 4.08 18.26
CA TYR A 212 -5.10 2.65 18.55
C TYR A 212 -5.29 1.68 17.37
N GLY A 213 -5.22 2.17 16.13
CA GLY A 213 -5.51 1.33 14.95
C GLY A 213 -6.99 1.01 14.75
N LEU A 214 -7.90 1.70 15.45
CA LEU A 214 -9.34 1.42 15.43
C LEU A 214 -10.01 1.66 14.07
N HIS A 215 -9.32 2.23 13.10
CA HIS A 215 -9.87 2.42 11.76
C HIS A 215 -10.21 1.10 11.06
N GLU A 216 -9.42 0.02 11.22
CA GLU A 216 -9.75 -1.29 10.63
C GLU A 216 -10.97 -1.92 11.34
N TRP A 217 -11.12 -1.66 12.64
CA TRP A 217 -12.25 -2.11 13.45
C TRP A 217 -13.54 -1.38 13.05
N ALA A 218 -13.45 -0.07 12.78
CA ALA A 218 -14.55 0.76 12.34
C ALA A 218 -15.04 0.40 10.91
N MET A 219 -14.17 -0.16 10.07
CA MET A 219 -14.56 -0.70 8.76
C MET A 219 -15.38 -2.00 8.86
N LEU A 220 -15.36 -2.67 10.02
CA LEU A 220 -16.06 -3.94 10.30
C LEU A 220 -17.18 -3.81 11.32
N TYR A 221 -17.38 -2.63 11.90
CA TYR A 221 -18.42 -2.38 12.87
C TYR A 221 -19.81 -2.65 12.28
N HIS A 222 -20.54 -3.57 12.90
CA HIS A 222 -21.84 -4.03 12.44
C HIS A 222 -22.70 -4.44 13.65
N PRO A 223 -23.37 -3.47 14.29
CA PRO A 223 -24.26 -3.75 15.42
C PRO A 223 -25.47 -4.57 14.96
N ALA A 224 -26.16 -5.22 15.90
CA ALA A 224 -27.22 -6.20 15.58
C ALA A 224 -28.40 -5.58 14.81
N GLU A 225 -28.67 -4.29 15.05
CA GLU A 225 -29.69 -3.47 14.42
C GLU A 225 -29.27 -2.91 13.05
N SER A 226 -28.02 -3.12 12.63
CA SER A 226 -27.53 -2.60 11.35
C SER A 226 -28.24 -3.25 10.18
N LYS A 227 -28.63 -2.40 9.21
CA LYS A 227 -29.31 -2.81 7.98
C LYS A 227 -28.33 -3.11 6.85
N GLU A 228 -27.09 -2.65 6.96
CA GLU A 228 -26.09 -2.73 5.91
C GLU A 228 -24.86 -3.48 6.39
N LYS A 229 -24.55 -4.60 5.73
CA LYS A 229 -23.33 -5.36 6.03
C LYS A 229 -22.08 -4.58 5.62
N PRO A 230 -20.97 -4.71 6.37
CA PRO A 230 -19.68 -4.20 5.93
C PRO A 230 -19.30 -4.76 4.54
N PRO A 231 -18.61 -3.99 3.69
CA PRO A 231 -18.18 -4.46 2.38
C PRO A 231 -17.41 -5.78 2.43
N HIS A 232 -17.77 -6.74 1.56
CA HIS A 232 -17.14 -8.08 1.52
C HIS A 232 -15.61 -8.06 1.37
N LYS A 233 -15.06 -7.03 0.73
CA LYS A 233 -13.60 -6.87 0.59
C LYS A 233 -12.86 -6.69 1.93
N TYR A 234 -13.55 -6.23 2.97
CA TYR A 234 -13.00 -6.14 4.33
C TYR A 234 -13.24 -7.43 5.13
N GLN A 235 -14.08 -8.35 4.65
CA GLN A 235 -14.44 -9.60 5.34
C GLN A 235 -13.69 -10.84 4.80
N SER A 236 -12.73 -10.64 3.89
CA SER A 236 -12.02 -11.74 3.24
C SER A 236 -10.94 -12.40 4.10
N ILE A 237 -10.51 -11.74 5.17
CA ILE A 237 -9.53 -12.25 6.13
C ILE A 237 -10.29 -12.68 7.40
N PRO A 238 -10.03 -13.88 7.96
CA PRO A 238 -10.65 -14.32 9.21
C PRO A 238 -10.41 -13.32 10.34
N LEU A 239 -11.33 -13.24 11.30
CA LEU A 239 -11.15 -12.43 12.50
C LEU A 239 -10.48 -13.25 13.60
N ARG A 240 -9.56 -12.62 14.34
CA ARG A 240 -8.97 -13.20 15.56
C ARG A 240 -9.86 -13.03 16.80
N VAL A 241 -10.90 -12.20 16.69
CA VAL A 241 -11.89 -11.91 17.74
C VAL A 241 -13.30 -12.05 17.19
N SER A 242 -14.30 -12.17 18.07
CA SER A 242 -15.70 -12.24 17.65
C SER A 242 -16.22 -10.89 17.16
N GLN A 243 -17.32 -10.90 16.39
CA GLN A 243 -17.98 -9.66 15.95
C GLN A 243 -18.48 -8.83 17.14
N GLU A 244 -18.94 -9.48 18.21
CA GLU A 244 -19.35 -8.82 19.45
C GLU A 244 -18.18 -8.08 20.08
N THR A 245 -16.97 -8.66 20.03
CA THR A 245 -15.75 -8.00 20.50
C THR A 245 -15.45 -6.77 19.65
N VAL A 246 -15.50 -6.88 18.31
CA VAL A 246 -15.30 -5.74 17.40
C VAL A 246 -16.28 -4.61 17.72
N ASN A 247 -17.56 -4.93 17.87
CA ASN A 247 -18.60 -3.96 18.20
C ASN A 247 -18.33 -3.31 19.56
N SER A 248 -18.07 -4.12 20.59
CA SER A 248 -17.80 -3.63 21.95
C SER A 248 -16.61 -2.66 21.99
N VAL A 249 -15.56 -2.90 21.20
CA VAL A 249 -14.37 -2.04 21.15
C VAL A 249 -14.70 -0.67 20.57
N ILE A 250 -15.54 -0.63 19.54
CA ILE A 250 -16.01 0.61 18.91
C ILE A 250 -17.04 1.35 19.79
N ASP A 251 -17.84 0.62 20.56
CA ASP A 251 -18.87 1.17 21.43
C ASP A 251 -18.35 1.70 22.78
N ARG A 252 -17.12 1.35 23.17
CA ARG A 252 -16.50 1.84 24.41
C ARG A 252 -16.39 3.36 24.47
N GLU A 253 -16.57 3.89 25.68
CA GLU A 253 -16.31 5.30 25.99
C GLU A 253 -14.89 5.72 25.59
N GLY A 254 -14.75 6.92 25.04
CA GLY A 254 -13.51 7.42 24.46
C GLY A 254 -13.50 7.48 22.94
N GLY A 255 -14.45 6.80 22.28
CA GLY A 255 -14.80 6.94 20.85
C GLY A 255 -13.68 6.61 19.87
N ILE A 256 -14.00 6.63 18.57
CA ILE A 256 -12.97 6.57 17.53
C ILE A 256 -12.35 7.97 17.41
N ARG A 257 -11.02 8.06 17.40
CA ARG A 257 -10.27 9.32 17.32
C ARG A 257 -9.42 9.39 16.06
N CYS A 258 -9.95 8.88 14.96
CA CYS A 258 -9.26 8.93 13.69
C CYS A 258 -9.15 10.40 13.23
N THR A 259 -7.95 10.78 12.83
CA THR A 259 -7.60 12.11 12.31
C THR A 259 -7.32 12.08 10.81
N HIS A 260 -7.30 10.88 10.22
CA HIS A 260 -6.87 10.64 8.86
C HIS A 260 -8.06 10.35 7.95
N PHE A 261 -8.39 11.31 7.08
CA PHE A 261 -9.58 11.23 6.23
C PHE A 261 -9.57 9.99 5.32
N ASP A 262 -8.41 9.60 4.79
CA ASP A 262 -8.30 8.47 3.87
C ASP A 262 -8.54 7.10 4.52
N ALA A 263 -8.47 7.01 5.86
CA ALA A 263 -8.94 5.86 6.63
C ALA A 263 -10.42 6.02 7.02
N PHE A 264 -10.80 7.21 7.51
CA PHE A 264 -12.17 7.51 7.96
C PHE A 264 -13.23 7.28 6.89
N ARG A 265 -12.97 7.65 5.63
CA ARG A 265 -13.93 7.49 4.52
C ARG A 265 -14.33 6.04 4.21
N PHE A 266 -13.69 5.06 4.85
CA PHE A 266 -14.01 3.64 4.70
C PHE A 266 -14.81 3.08 5.88
N PHE A 267 -15.04 3.85 6.93
CA PHE A 267 -15.84 3.42 8.08
C PHE A 267 -17.23 3.00 7.62
N THR A 268 -17.84 2.06 8.34
CA THR A 268 -19.25 1.75 8.10
C THR A 268 -20.11 2.98 8.42
N LYS A 269 -21.32 3.02 7.86
CA LYS A 269 -22.27 4.11 8.13
C LYS A 269 -22.57 4.23 9.62
N ASP A 270 -22.58 3.12 10.35
CA ASP A 270 -22.84 3.11 11.79
C ASP A 270 -21.60 3.48 12.63
N ALA A 271 -20.38 3.26 12.12
CA ALA A 271 -19.15 3.67 12.80
C ALA A 271 -18.77 5.14 12.57
N SER A 272 -19.08 5.70 11.40
CA SER A 272 -18.70 7.07 11.05
C SER A 272 -19.15 8.12 12.08
N PRO A 273 -20.41 8.10 12.58
CA PRO A 273 -20.88 9.02 13.62
C PRO A 273 -20.17 8.88 14.97
N LYS A 274 -19.48 7.76 15.22
CA LYS A 274 -18.75 7.50 16.47
C LYS A 274 -17.33 8.08 16.47
N ASN A 275 -16.87 8.61 15.34
CA ASN A 275 -15.60 9.34 15.31
C ASN A 275 -15.78 10.74 15.92
N ASN A 276 -14.86 11.14 16.78
CA ASN A 276 -14.91 12.43 17.49
C ASN A 276 -15.07 13.64 16.56
N VAL A 277 -14.53 13.54 15.35
CA VAL A 277 -14.64 14.57 14.31
C VAL A 277 -15.15 13.92 13.03
N GLN A 278 -16.16 14.51 12.42
CA GLN A 278 -16.61 14.10 11.09
C GLN A 278 -15.63 14.64 10.05
N LEU A 279 -14.72 13.81 9.57
CA LEU A 279 -13.67 14.24 8.65
C LEU A 279 -14.20 14.37 7.23
N SER A 280 -13.79 15.43 6.54
CA SER A 280 -13.96 15.59 5.10
C SER A 280 -12.61 15.75 4.39
N ARG A 281 -12.60 15.64 3.05
CA ARG A 281 -11.37 15.87 2.27
C ARG A 281 -10.88 17.30 2.43
N GLU A 282 -11.81 18.25 2.44
CA GLU A 282 -11.56 19.69 2.54
C GLU A 282 -10.91 20.04 3.88
N GLN A 283 -11.25 19.29 4.94
CA GLN A 283 -10.74 19.50 6.28
C GLN A 283 -9.46 18.71 6.59
N GLN A 284 -8.95 17.89 5.66
CA GLN A 284 -7.80 17.02 5.92
C GLN A 284 -6.59 17.82 6.46
N GLN A 285 -6.28 18.96 5.87
CA GLN A 285 -5.18 19.81 6.35
C GLN A 285 -5.37 20.29 7.79
N ALA A 286 -6.62 20.48 8.26
CA ALA A 286 -6.92 20.96 9.60
C ALA A 286 -6.80 19.86 10.67
N TYR A 287 -7.08 18.59 10.30
CA TYR A 287 -7.17 17.50 11.26
C TYR A 287 -6.04 16.48 11.19
N GLU A 288 -5.28 16.39 10.09
CA GLU A 288 -4.17 15.43 9.98
C GLU A 288 -3.16 15.63 11.13
N GLN A 289 -2.77 14.55 11.81
CA GLN A 289 -1.88 14.61 12.97
C GLN A 289 -0.58 13.84 12.73
N PRO A 290 0.56 14.33 13.24
CA PRO A 290 1.86 13.68 13.00
C PRO A 290 1.98 12.33 13.73
N GLY A 291 1.21 12.14 14.80
CA GLY A 291 1.11 10.86 15.51
C GLY A 291 0.33 9.79 14.73
N CYS A 292 -0.47 10.15 13.72
CA CYS A 292 -1.28 9.19 13.00
C CYS A 292 -0.41 8.20 12.21
N LEU A 293 -0.65 6.89 12.42
CA LEU A 293 0.02 5.82 11.68
C LEU A 293 -0.06 6.05 10.15
N HIS A 294 -1.25 6.39 9.66
CA HIS A 294 -1.47 6.59 8.23
C HIS A 294 -0.83 7.86 7.68
N ALA A 295 -0.81 8.96 8.44
CA ALA A 295 -0.11 10.17 8.02
C ALA A 295 1.39 9.93 7.86
N ASN A 296 1.97 9.04 8.69
CA ASN A 296 3.36 8.60 8.58
C ASN A 296 3.56 7.65 7.39
N MET A 297 2.66 6.68 7.19
CA MET A 297 2.69 5.75 6.05
C MET A 297 2.59 6.48 4.71
N ASP A 298 1.75 7.51 4.64
CA ASP A 298 1.49 8.30 3.44
C ASP A 298 2.67 9.16 2.99
N LEU A 299 3.73 9.33 3.80
CA LEU A 299 4.96 9.97 3.35
C LEU A 299 5.52 9.29 2.09
N PHE A 300 5.32 7.96 1.94
CA PHE A 300 5.68 7.24 0.73
C PHE A 300 4.86 7.68 -0.49
N LYS A 301 3.53 7.76 -0.34
CA LYS A 301 2.63 8.28 -1.39
C LYS A 301 3.03 9.68 -1.82
N TRP A 302 3.32 10.56 -0.86
CA TRP A 302 3.71 11.94 -1.14
C TRP A 302 5.08 12.02 -1.81
N THR A 303 6.03 11.14 -1.45
CA THR A 303 7.33 11.08 -2.11
C THR A 303 7.21 10.63 -3.57
N ILE A 304 6.37 9.64 -3.87
CA ILE A 304 6.15 9.20 -5.25
C ILE A 304 5.51 10.30 -6.10
N LYS A 305 4.58 11.08 -5.53
CA LYS A 305 3.99 12.21 -6.26
C LYS A 305 5.02 13.28 -6.64
N LEU A 306 6.08 13.42 -5.87
CA LEU A 306 7.18 14.36 -6.12
C LEU A 306 8.24 13.81 -7.08
N SER A 307 8.29 12.49 -7.31
CA SER A 307 9.24 11.90 -8.25
C SER A 307 9.01 12.42 -9.69
N PRO A 308 10.10 12.70 -10.46
CA PRO A 308 11.49 12.39 -10.16
C PRO A 308 12.26 13.51 -9.43
N TRP A 309 11.61 14.56 -8.91
CA TRP A 309 12.30 15.71 -8.30
C TRP A 309 12.77 15.48 -6.86
N VAL A 310 12.80 14.25 -6.41
CA VAL A 310 13.23 13.83 -5.07
C VAL A 310 14.19 12.65 -5.24
N PRO A 311 15.30 12.58 -4.47
CA PRO A 311 16.28 11.52 -4.66
C PRO A 311 15.71 10.14 -4.31
N SER A 312 16.22 9.10 -4.97
CA SER A 312 15.80 7.70 -4.73
C SER A 312 15.94 7.26 -3.27
N SER A 313 16.91 7.82 -2.52
CA SER A 313 17.07 7.55 -1.08
C SER A 313 15.86 7.98 -0.25
N MET A 314 15.21 9.11 -0.58
CA MET A 314 13.99 9.57 0.09
C MET A 314 12.82 8.59 -0.14
N LEU A 315 12.75 8.02 -1.35
CA LEU A 315 11.74 7.01 -1.68
C LEU A 315 11.94 5.73 -0.88
N GLN A 316 13.19 5.34 -0.62
CA GLN A 316 13.51 4.19 0.22
C GLN A 316 13.19 4.43 1.69
N ASP A 317 13.58 5.59 2.23
CA ASP A 317 13.29 5.97 3.62
C ASP A 317 11.78 5.96 3.90
N THR A 318 11.00 6.56 3.00
CA THR A 318 9.55 6.60 3.13
C THR A 318 8.89 5.24 2.90
N LEU A 319 9.40 4.41 1.98
CA LEU A 319 8.91 3.04 1.80
C LEU A 319 9.16 2.19 3.05
N ARG A 320 10.35 2.27 3.64
CA ARG A 320 10.69 1.54 4.87
C ARG A 320 9.74 1.94 6.00
N LEU A 321 9.50 3.23 6.17
CA LEU A 321 8.54 3.74 7.14
C LEU A 321 7.12 3.25 6.86
N ALA A 322 6.69 3.24 5.59
CA ALA A 322 5.37 2.77 5.21
C ALA A 322 5.19 1.27 5.48
N ILE A 323 6.22 0.45 5.24
CA ILE A 323 6.24 -0.98 5.59
C ILE A 323 6.09 -1.16 7.11
N GLN A 324 6.88 -0.45 7.92
CA GLN A 324 6.79 -0.50 9.38
C GLN A 324 5.41 -0.08 9.88
N ALA A 325 4.85 1.00 9.33
CA ALA A 325 3.51 1.46 9.66
C ALA A 325 2.47 0.38 9.33
N ARG A 326 2.54 -0.24 8.15
CA ARG A 326 1.59 -1.29 7.75
C ARG A 326 1.73 -2.56 8.59
N VAL A 327 2.94 -2.91 9.06
CA VAL A 327 3.12 -4.02 10.02
C VAL A 327 2.39 -3.71 11.32
N LEU A 328 2.59 -2.53 11.90
CA LEU A 328 1.89 -2.10 13.13
C LEU A 328 0.37 -2.08 12.93
N ASP A 329 -0.09 -1.62 11.77
CA ASP A 329 -1.49 -1.57 11.38
C ASP A 329 -2.14 -2.97 11.35
N MET A 330 -1.47 -3.94 10.73
CA MET A 330 -1.96 -5.32 10.65
C MET A 330 -1.94 -6.02 12.00
N ARG A 331 -0.90 -5.82 12.81
CA ARG A 331 -0.83 -6.39 14.16
C ARG A 331 -1.95 -5.89 15.07
N ALA A 332 -2.39 -4.63 14.90
CA ALA A 332 -3.47 -4.04 15.69
C ALA A 332 -4.88 -4.33 15.15
N SER A 333 -4.97 -4.91 13.96
CA SER A 333 -6.25 -5.17 13.30
C SER A 333 -7.06 -6.26 14.03
N PRO A 334 -8.38 -6.37 13.76
CA PRO A 334 -9.21 -7.47 14.28
C PRO A 334 -9.04 -8.76 13.47
N TYR A 335 -8.21 -8.74 12.43
CA TYR A 335 -7.95 -9.89 11.57
C TYR A 335 -6.95 -10.86 12.21
N ASP A 336 -7.11 -12.14 11.90
CA ASP A 336 -6.08 -13.14 12.11
C ASP A 336 -5.12 -13.15 10.92
N VAL A 337 -3.97 -12.51 11.11
CA VAL A 337 -2.92 -12.33 10.09
C VAL A 337 -1.61 -13.00 10.49
N GLU A 338 -1.63 -13.81 11.55
CA GLU A 338 -0.44 -14.52 12.00
C GLU A 338 0.04 -15.50 10.91
N GLY A 339 1.34 -15.49 10.62
CA GLY A 339 1.92 -16.30 9.55
C GLY A 339 1.61 -15.85 8.11
N MET A 340 0.83 -14.78 7.88
CA MET A 340 0.51 -14.29 6.53
C MET A 340 1.58 -13.38 5.91
N GLY A 341 2.50 -12.84 6.71
CA GLY A 341 3.53 -11.87 6.29
C GLY A 341 4.94 -12.41 6.45
N GLU A 342 5.36 -13.30 5.55
CA GLU A 342 6.73 -13.84 5.53
C GLU A 342 7.77 -12.70 5.66
N GLY A 343 8.71 -12.86 6.61
CA GLY A 343 9.71 -11.84 6.93
C GLY A 343 9.27 -10.76 7.92
N PHE A 344 8.03 -10.82 8.43
CA PHE A 344 7.52 -9.90 9.44
C PHE A 344 6.88 -10.64 10.63
N ASP A 345 7.08 -10.12 11.84
CA ASP A 345 6.28 -10.50 13.00
C ASP A 345 4.90 -9.86 12.89
N LEU A 346 3.87 -10.68 12.72
CA LEU A 346 2.46 -10.28 12.69
C LEU A 346 1.68 -10.78 13.90
N SER A 347 2.35 -11.15 14.99
CA SER A 347 1.66 -11.52 16.23
C SER A 347 0.77 -10.35 16.71
N PRO A 348 -0.49 -10.62 17.08
CA PRO A 348 -1.46 -9.58 17.39
C PRO A 348 -1.04 -8.67 18.54
N ILE A 349 -1.29 -7.37 18.36
CA ILE A 349 -1.37 -6.39 19.44
C ILE A 349 -2.85 -6.29 19.80
N ALA A 350 -3.23 -6.88 20.93
CA ALA A 350 -4.62 -6.99 21.38
C ALA A 350 -5.18 -5.64 21.88
N ILE A 351 -5.45 -4.69 20.98
CA ILE A 351 -5.95 -3.34 21.32
C ILE A 351 -7.37 -3.32 21.92
N GLU A 352 -8.04 -4.46 21.98
CA GLU A 352 -9.24 -4.69 22.79
C GLU A 352 -8.93 -4.75 24.31
N THR A 353 -7.67 -4.86 24.71
CA THR A 353 -7.21 -4.78 26.12
C THR A 353 -6.51 -3.46 26.41
N LEU A 354 -6.32 -3.13 27.70
CA LEU A 354 -5.59 -1.93 28.10
C LEU A 354 -4.09 -2.06 27.81
N GLU A 355 -3.54 -3.25 28.01
CA GLU A 355 -2.13 -3.60 27.78
C GLU A 355 -1.79 -3.48 26.30
N GLY A 356 -2.66 -4.01 25.41
CA GLY A 356 -2.46 -3.89 23.97
C GLY A 356 -2.56 -2.46 23.47
N ARG A 357 -3.45 -1.63 24.04
CA ARG A 357 -3.51 -0.19 23.74
C ARG A 357 -2.26 0.55 24.20
N ALA A 358 -1.72 0.20 25.38
CA ALA A 358 -0.47 0.78 25.88
C ALA A 358 0.71 0.43 24.98
N GLU A 359 0.82 -0.83 24.56
CA GLU A 359 1.86 -1.29 23.63
C GLU A 359 1.73 -0.64 22.25
N TYR A 360 0.52 -0.58 21.68
CA TYR A 360 0.28 0.10 20.42
C TYR A 360 0.70 1.58 20.51
N LYS A 361 0.31 2.28 21.57
CA LYS A 361 0.64 3.69 21.77
C LYS A 361 2.16 3.92 21.84
N ARG A 362 2.90 3.01 22.48
CA ARG A 362 4.38 3.06 22.52
C ARG A 362 4.97 2.92 21.12
N LEU A 363 4.57 1.89 20.37
CA LEU A 363 5.05 1.64 19.00
C LEU A 363 4.65 2.77 18.03
N GLN A 364 3.44 3.32 18.17
CA GLN A 364 2.98 4.47 17.40
C GLN A 364 3.84 5.71 17.68
N ALA A 365 4.21 5.94 18.94
CA ALA A 365 5.11 7.04 19.30
C ALA A 365 6.51 6.87 18.71
N GLU A 366 7.03 5.64 18.67
CA GLU A 366 8.32 5.33 18.04
C GLU A 366 8.28 5.56 16.53
N LEU A 367 7.23 5.12 15.86
CA LEU A 367 7.02 5.37 14.43
C LEU A 367 6.93 6.86 14.13
N TRP A 368 6.17 7.61 14.93
CA TRP A 368 6.06 9.08 14.81
C TRP A 368 7.42 9.77 14.94
N LYS A 369 8.22 9.40 15.95
CA LYS A 369 9.57 9.96 16.15
C LYS A 369 10.49 9.69 14.97
N GLN A 370 10.44 8.48 14.40
CA GLN A 370 11.20 8.14 13.19
C GLN A 370 10.71 8.93 11.96
N ALA A 371 9.40 9.14 11.85
CA ALA A 371 8.80 9.86 10.73
C ALA A 371 9.07 11.37 10.73
N GLY A 372 9.34 11.98 11.89
CA GLY A 372 9.58 13.43 12.02
C GLY A 372 10.66 13.97 11.08
N PRO A 373 11.93 13.52 11.22
CA PRO A 373 13.02 13.96 10.36
C PRO A 373 12.83 13.58 8.88
N ILE A 374 12.12 12.50 8.60
CA ILE A 374 11.76 12.10 7.22
C ILE A 374 10.76 13.12 6.63
N ARG A 375 9.74 13.52 7.40
CA ARG A 375 8.75 14.52 6.98
C ARG A 375 9.39 15.88 6.76
N GLU A 376 10.26 16.33 7.65
CA GLU A 376 10.99 17.60 7.53
C GLU A 376 11.82 17.66 6.25
N ARG A 377 12.66 16.64 5.99
CA ARG A 377 13.42 16.54 4.74
C ARG A 377 12.52 16.48 3.50
N LEU A 378 11.41 15.75 3.56
CA LEU A 378 10.46 15.70 2.44
C LEU A 378 9.88 17.07 2.14
N VAL A 379 9.53 17.84 3.17
CA VAL A 379 9.02 19.22 3.05
C VAL A 379 10.04 20.14 2.38
N GLU A 380 11.34 19.97 2.63
CA GLU A 380 12.39 20.77 1.98
C GLU A 380 12.46 20.56 0.47
N TYR A 381 12.16 19.34 -0.02
CA TYR A 381 12.10 19.07 -1.47
C TYR A 381 10.86 19.65 -2.17
N TYR A 382 9.83 20.06 -1.42
CA TYR A 382 8.53 20.53 -1.91
C TYR A 382 8.44 22.07 -1.94
#